data_AF-J2PCW5-F1
#
_entry.id   AF-J2PCW5-F1
#
_cell.length_a   1.000
_cell.length_b   1.000
_cell.length_c   1.000
_cell.angle_alpha   90.00
_cell.angle_beta   90.00
_cell.angle_gamma   90.00
#
_symmetry.space_group_name_H-M   'P 1'
#
loop_
_entity.id
_entity.type
_entity.pdbx_description
1 polymer ?
#
loop_
_entity_poly.entity_id
_entity_poly.type
_entity_poly.pdbx_seq_one_letter_code
_entity_poly.pdbx_strand_id
1 'polypeptide(L)'
;MKPLLATFLLLAVSVLAGCASHVSPELRPYTAEETRELALEALNRRGLSFEEYHAKKAELLGQPAKSISFDKQGEMNAERTVQLHGRPS
;
A
#
# COMPACT_ATOMS: atom_id res chain seq x y z
N MET A 1 -41.00 -0.54 -29.06
CA MET A 1 -40.29 -1.21 -27.95
C MET A 1 -38.76 -1.15 -28.09
N LYS A 2 -38.17 -1.54 -29.23
CA LYS A 2 -36.72 -1.43 -29.49
C LYS A 2 -36.09 -0.02 -29.33
N PRO A 3 -36.71 1.07 -29.82
CA PRO A 3 -36.10 2.39 -29.69
C PRO A 3 -36.08 2.88 -28.24
N LEU A 4 -37.16 2.65 -27.48
CA LEU A 4 -37.25 3.02 -26.06
C LEU A 4 -36.19 2.34 -25.21
N LEU A 5 -35.93 1.05 -25.45
CA LEU A 5 -34.87 0.31 -24.77
C LEU A 5 -33.48 0.89 -25.10
N ALA A 6 -33.24 1.22 -26.38
CA ALA A 6 -31.99 1.83 -26.81
C ALA A 6 -31.78 3.22 -26.17
N THR A 7 -32.83 4.03 -26.06
CA THR A 7 -32.76 5.34 -25.40
C THR A 7 -32.45 5.18 -23.91
N PHE A 8 -33.08 4.20 -23.24
CA PHE A 8 -32.81 3.91 -21.83
C PHE A 8 -31.38 3.43 -21.59
N LEU A 9 -30.87 2.57 -22.47
CA LEU A 9 -29.48 2.09 -22.44
C LEU A 9 -28.49 3.24 -22.64
N LEU A 10 -28.71 4.10 -23.63
CA LEU A 10 -27.88 5.29 -23.86
C LEU A 10 -27.89 6.23 -22.66
N LEU A 11 -29.07 6.43 -22.06
CA LEU A 11 -29.21 7.29 -20.88
C LEU A 11 -28.48 6.69 -19.67
N ALA A 12 -28.63 5.38 -19.43
CA ALA A 12 -27.89 4.68 -18.38
C ALA A 12 -26.37 4.79 -18.58
N VAL A 13 -25.88 4.55 -19.80
CA VAL A 13 -24.44 4.66 -20.11
C VAL A 13 -23.94 6.10 -19.88
N SER A 14 -24.71 7.12 -20.25
CA SER A 14 -24.33 8.52 -20.04
C SER A 14 -24.22 8.90 -18.55
N VAL A 15 -25.13 8.40 -17.71
CA VAL A 15 -25.11 8.64 -16.26
C VAL A 15 -23.95 7.90 -15.60
N LEU A 16 -23.73 6.62 -15.93
CA LEU A 16 -22.62 5.84 -15.38
C LEU A 16 -21.26 6.41 -15.81
N ALA A 17 -21.13 6.85 -17.06
CA ALA A 17 -19.92 7.51 -17.53
C ALA A 17 -19.67 8.82 -16.77
N GLY A 18 -20.70 9.62 -16.47
CA GLY A 18 -20.56 10.83 -15.67
C GLY A 18 -20.10 10.61 -14.23
N CYS A 19 -20.46 9.48 -13.60
CA CYS A 19 -19.98 9.13 -12.25
C CYS A 19 -18.54 8.60 -12.23
N ALA A 20 -18.08 7.96 -13.32
CA ALA A 20 -16.69 7.51 -13.46
C ALA A 20 -15.77 8.59 -14.05
N SER A 21 -16.36 9.59 -14.72
CA SER A 21 -15.66 10.77 -15.20
C SER A 21 -15.36 11.64 -14.01
N HIS A 22 -14.20 11.42 -13.41
CA HIS A 22 -13.57 12.37 -12.52
C HIS A 22 -13.44 13.69 -13.31
N VAL A 23 -14.43 14.59 -13.15
CA VAL A 23 -14.36 15.95 -13.69
C VAL A 23 -13.12 16.53 -13.09
N SER A 24 -12.12 16.72 -13.94
CA SER A 24 -10.72 17.05 -13.66
C SER A 24 -10.47 17.34 -12.18
N PRO A 25 -9.77 16.47 -11.42
CA PRO A 25 -9.33 16.88 -10.09
C PRO A 25 -8.67 18.23 -10.32
N GLU A 26 -9.18 19.28 -9.66
CA GLU A 26 -8.45 20.52 -9.48
C GLU A 26 -7.02 20.08 -9.22
N LEU A 27 -6.12 20.35 -10.18
CA LEU A 27 -4.81 19.72 -10.25
C LEU A 27 -3.94 20.42 -9.21
N ARG A 28 -4.35 20.33 -7.95
CA ARG A 28 -3.63 20.84 -6.81
C ARG A 28 -2.32 20.08 -6.84
N PRO A 29 -1.20 20.75 -7.11
CA PRO A 29 0.07 20.08 -7.08
C PRO A 29 0.26 19.56 -5.65
N TYR A 30 0.62 18.29 -5.54
CA TYR A 30 1.00 17.74 -4.26
C TYR A 30 2.18 18.52 -3.70
N THR A 31 2.10 18.83 -2.42
CA THR A 31 3.24 19.32 -1.66
C THR A 31 4.32 18.23 -1.61
N ALA A 32 5.55 18.63 -1.29
CA ALA A 32 6.65 17.68 -1.14
C ALA A 32 6.34 16.62 -0.07
N GLU A 33 5.65 16.99 1.01
CA GLU A 33 5.25 16.07 2.08
C GLU A 33 4.18 15.07 1.61
N GLU A 34 3.12 15.56 0.95
CA GLU A 34 2.08 14.69 0.38
C GLU A 34 2.67 13.71 -0.65
N THR A 35 3.61 14.18 -1.48
CA THR A 35 4.31 13.36 -2.47
C THR A 35 5.17 12.28 -1.80
N ARG A 36 5.87 12.65 -0.72
CA ARG A 36 6.68 11.71 0.07
C ARG A 36 5.83 10.65 0.75
N GLU A 37 4.71 11.06 1.36
CA GLU A 37 3.76 10.13 2.00
C GLU A 37 3.16 9.17 0.97
N LEU A 38 2.74 9.67 -0.18
CA LEU A 38 2.23 8.85 -1.29
C LEU A 38 3.27 7.84 -1.78
N ALA A 39 4.53 8.26 -1.90
CA ALA A 39 5.62 7.36 -2.29
C ALA A 39 5.89 6.27 -1.24
N LEU A 40 5.80 6.61 0.06
CA LEU A 40 5.94 5.65 1.15
C LEU A 40 4.77 4.66 1.20
N GLU A 41 3.54 5.11 0.95
CA GLU A 41 2.38 4.22 0.86
C GLU A 41 2.52 3.25 -0.32
N ALA A 42 2.89 3.77 -1.49
CA ALA A 42 3.13 2.97 -2.68
C ALA A 42 4.27 1.97 -2.48
N LEU A 43 5.29 2.30 -1.68
CA LEU A 43 6.34 1.37 -1.29
C LEU A 43 5.80 0.28 -0.35
N ASN A 44 5.00 0.65 0.66
CA ASN A 44 4.46 -0.28 1.67
C ASN A 44 3.49 -1.32 1.08
N ARG A 45 2.82 -0.99 -0.03
CA ARG A 45 1.94 -1.91 -0.76
C ARG A 45 2.69 -2.91 -1.66
N ARG A 46 4.01 -2.76 -1.85
CA ARG A 46 4.80 -3.69 -2.68
C ARG A 46 5.27 -4.88 -1.86
N GLY A 47 5.18 -6.08 -2.45
CA GLY A 47 5.75 -7.30 -1.88
C GLY A 47 7.24 -7.43 -2.16
N LEU A 48 8.05 -6.50 -1.65
CA LEU A 48 9.51 -6.55 -1.78
C LEU A 48 10.14 -7.42 -0.69
N SER A 49 11.34 -7.92 -0.95
CA SER A 49 12.15 -8.51 0.13
C SER A 49 12.54 -7.44 1.16
N PHE A 50 12.89 -7.88 2.36
CA PHE A 50 13.23 -6.98 3.47
C PHE A 50 14.32 -5.97 3.11
N GLU A 51 15.42 -6.44 2.52
CA GLU A 51 16.56 -5.60 2.14
C GLU A 51 16.16 -4.58 1.07
N GLU A 52 15.44 -5.00 0.03
CA GLU A 52 14.96 -4.14 -1.05
C GLU A 52 13.99 -3.07 -0.55
N TYR A 53 13.08 -3.43 0.35
CA TYR A 53 12.15 -2.49 0.97
C TYR A 53 12.92 -1.41 1.74
N HIS A 54 13.88 -1.80 2.56
CA HIS A 54 14.65 -0.87 3.38
C HIS A 54 15.58 0.02 2.56
N ALA A 55 16.22 -0.52 1.52
CA ALA A 55 17.03 0.27 0.60
C ALA A 55 16.18 1.36 -0.09
N LYS A 56 15.02 0.98 -0.64
CA LYS A 56 14.10 1.95 -1.30
C LYS A 56 13.50 2.95 -0.32
N LYS A 57 13.21 2.53 0.92
CA LYS A 57 12.72 3.44 1.96
C LYS A 57 13.77 4.48 2.34
N ALA A 58 15.04 4.09 2.44
CA ALA A 58 16.14 5.01 2.73
C ALA A 58 16.30 6.05 1.61
N GLU A 59 16.22 5.62 0.35
CA GLU A 59 16.23 6.49 -0.84
C GLU A 59 15.11 7.54 -0.77
N LEU A 60 13.86 7.13 -0.50
CA LEU A 60 12.72 8.04 -0.38
C LEU A 60 12.84 9.04 0.78
N LEU A 61 13.54 8.66 1.84
CA LEU A 61 13.75 9.51 3.01
C LEU A 61 15.05 10.34 2.92
N GLY A 62 15.83 10.20 1.84
CA GLY A 62 17.15 10.82 1.71
C GLY A 62 18.14 10.36 2.78
N GLN A 63 17.87 9.23 3.43
CA GLN A 63 18.73 8.67 4.46
C GLN A 63 19.81 7.81 3.80
N PRO A 64 21.04 7.80 4.32
CA PRO A 64 22.03 6.83 3.86
C PRO A 64 21.44 5.43 4.04
N ALA A 65 21.53 4.61 2.99
CA ALA A 65 21.14 3.20 3.05
C ALA A 65 22.03 2.52 4.09
N LYS A 66 21.60 2.52 5.35
CA LYS A 66 22.31 1.87 6.44
C LYS A 66 22.24 0.38 6.13
N SER A 67 23.38 -0.28 6.01
CA SER A 67 23.43 -1.73 6.01
C SER A 67 22.77 -2.21 7.30
N ILE A 68 21.53 -2.67 7.21
CA ILE A 68 20.81 -3.25 8.35
C ILE A 68 21.47 -4.61 8.57
N SER A 69 22.54 -4.62 9.34
CA SER A 69 23.15 -5.85 9.83
C SER A 69 22.23 -6.42 10.89
N PHE A 70 21.71 -7.61 10.65
CA PHE A 70 21.09 -8.38 11.72
C PHE A 70 22.17 -8.72 12.74
N ASP A 71 22.02 -8.27 13.97
CA ASP A 71 22.78 -8.85 15.07
C ASP A 71 22.39 -10.33 15.13
N LYS A 72 23.37 -11.23 15.15
CA LYS A 72 23.20 -12.72 15.18
C LYS A 72 22.35 -13.23 16.35
N GLN A 73 21.84 -12.34 17.19
CA GLN A 73 20.97 -12.60 18.33
C GLN A 73 19.48 -12.74 17.94
N GLY A 74 19.11 -12.38 16.69
CA GLY A 74 17.74 -12.50 16.19
C GLY A 74 17.24 -13.93 15.93
N GLU A 75 18.12 -14.92 15.95
CA GLU A 75 17.75 -16.35 15.75
C GLU A 75 17.10 -16.98 17.00
N MET A 76 17.02 -16.28 18.13
CA MET A 76 16.70 -16.85 19.45
C MET A 76 15.24 -16.67 19.92
N ASN A 77 14.22 -16.85 19.06
CA ASN A 77 12.82 -16.84 19.54
C ASN A 77 11.90 -17.95 18.99
N ALA A 78 12.36 -18.81 18.09
CA ALA A 78 11.53 -19.89 17.55
C ALA A 78 11.48 -21.16 18.45
N GLU A 79 12.39 -21.31 19.42
CA GLU A 79 12.50 -22.53 20.25
C GLU A 79 12.19 -22.32 21.75
N ARG A 80 11.57 -21.20 22.14
CA ARG A 80 11.04 -21.10 23.50
C ARG A 80 9.65 -21.73 23.54
N THR A 81 9.60 -23.05 23.39
CA THR A 81 8.48 -23.88 23.83
C THR A 81 8.28 -23.56 25.29
N VAL A 82 7.29 -22.72 25.60
CA VAL A 82 6.87 -22.48 26.98
C VAL A 82 6.29 -23.80 27.48
N GLN A 83 7.15 -24.65 28.06
CA GLN A 83 6.69 -25.72 28.93
C GLN A 83 6.05 -25.02 30.14
N LEU A 84 4.73 -24.83 30.07
CA LEU A 84 3.88 -24.55 31.22
C LEU A 84 3.93 -25.78 32.14
N HIS A 85 5.00 -25.88 32.91
CA HIS A 85 5.12 -26.84 34.00
C HIS A 85 4.16 -26.41 35.11
N GLY A 86 3.08 -27.19 35.29
CA GLY A 86 2.38 -27.23 36.57
C GLY A 86 0.94 -26.70 36.59
N ARG A 87 0.05 -27.22 35.75
CA ARG A 87 -1.39 -27.20 36.09
C ARG A 87 -1.87 -28.64 36.34
N PRO A 88 -2.14 -29.04 37.59
CA PRO A 88 -2.83 -30.30 37.87
C PRO A 88 -4.29 -30.20 37.43
N SER A 89 -4.76 -31.30 36.82
CA SER A 89 -6.16 -31.59 36.46
C SER A 89 -7.04 -31.79 37.67
#